data_AF-A0A6C0H6K5-F1
#
_entry.id   AF-A0A6C0H6K5-F1
#
_cell.length_a   1.000
_cell.length_b   1.000
_cell.length_c   1.000
_cell.angle_alpha   90.00
_cell.angle_beta   90.00
_cell.angle_gamma   90.00
#
_symmetry.space_group_name_H-M   'P 1'
#
loop_
_entity.id
_entity.type
_entity.pdbx_description
1 polymer ?
#
loop_
_entity_poly.entity_id
_entity_poly.type
_entity_poly.pdbx_seq_one_letter_code
_entity_poly.pdbx_strand_id
1 'polypeptide(L)'
;MILLILATLLAVYFTFTTINTYSEVVYVESDLDQKNYIIRRGKSKTPQYLKESANVLSEINVRVTKLVQHLQKKYSNDTSKNYWIKHLSNNYKANILSEAAIDSRYTTFTIDKQDIHVCLRSRDQSEKIYNINLLMYVVLHELAHLCNYDRYDYPIQGHGVEFVDIFKTLVSEAVNIGIYEYTDYARAPQEYCGIMINTAVLPQEKINFYLEQSRKLE
;
A
#
# COMPACT_ATOMS: atom_id res chain seq x y z
N MET A 1 -14.47 32.81 40.31
CA MET A 1 -14.81 31.40 40.00
C MET A 1 -15.44 31.26 38.61
N ILE A 2 -16.56 31.93 38.30
CA ILE A 2 -17.23 31.83 36.98
C ILE A 2 -16.31 32.27 35.81
N LEU A 3 -15.62 33.41 35.94
CA LEU A 3 -14.67 33.88 34.92
C LEU A 3 -13.51 32.90 34.69
N LEU A 4 -13.03 32.23 35.75
CA LEU A 4 -11.99 31.21 35.63
C LEU A 4 -12.53 29.99 34.88
N ILE A 5 -13.75 29.53 35.20
CA ILE A 5 -14.40 28.42 34.49
C ILE A 5 -14.57 28.73 33.00
N LEU A 6 -15.05 29.93 32.66
CA LEU A 6 -15.22 30.36 31.27
C LEU A 6 -13.89 30.43 30.52
N ALA A 7 -12.84 30.99 31.14
CA ALA A 7 -11.51 31.02 30.55
C ALA A 7 -10.95 29.61 30.30
N THR A 8 -11.14 28.68 31.25
CA THR A 8 -10.72 27.28 31.08
C THR A 8 -11.49 26.59 29.96
N LEU A 9 -12.80 26.77 29.86
CA LEU A 9 -13.61 26.20 28.78
C LEU A 9 -13.19 26.75 27.41
N LEU A 10 -12.88 28.03 27.33
CA LEU A 10 -12.44 28.68 26.08
C LEU A 10 -11.03 28.21 25.68
N ALA A 11 -10.14 28.02 26.65
CA ALA A 11 -8.82 27.43 26.42
C ALA A 11 -8.91 25.96 25.96
N VAL A 12 -9.79 25.15 26.56
CA VAL A 12 -10.05 23.77 26.13
C VAL A 12 -10.66 23.72 24.73
N TYR A 13 -11.61 24.62 24.42
CA TYR A 13 -12.17 24.74 23.08
C TYR A 13 -11.09 25.14 22.06
N PHE A 14 -10.24 26.11 22.38
CA PHE A 14 -9.15 26.55 21.50
C PHE A 14 -8.10 25.46 21.29
N THR A 15 -7.69 24.73 22.33
CA THR A 15 -6.76 23.60 22.19
C THR A 15 -7.38 22.44 21.42
N PHE A 16 -8.64 22.10 21.69
CA PHE A 16 -9.36 21.06 20.96
C PHE A 16 -9.51 21.40 19.46
N THR A 17 -9.89 22.65 19.14
CA THR A 17 -9.98 23.11 17.74
C THR A 17 -8.61 23.16 17.08
N THR A 18 -7.58 23.63 17.77
CA THR A 18 -6.18 23.61 17.29
C THR A 18 -5.75 22.19 16.96
N ILE A 19 -5.85 21.25 17.90
CA ILE A 19 -5.44 19.85 17.68
C ILE A 19 -6.19 19.22 16.51
N ASN A 20 -7.51 19.41 16.41
CA ASN A 20 -8.30 18.85 15.32
C ASN A 20 -8.07 19.52 13.96
N THR A 21 -7.69 20.80 13.94
CA THR A 21 -7.41 21.56 12.71
C THR A 21 -6.02 21.26 12.18
N TYR A 22 -5.03 21.04 13.07
CA TYR A 22 -3.64 20.74 12.70
C TYR A 22 -3.32 19.24 12.63
N SER A 23 -4.27 18.35 12.94
CA SER A 23 -4.09 16.92 12.72
C SER A 23 -4.16 16.61 11.22
N GLU A 24 -3.00 16.34 10.62
CA GLU A 24 -2.85 16.00 9.19
C GLU A 24 -3.48 14.65 8.80
N VAL A 25 -3.85 13.84 9.80
CA VAL A 25 -4.44 12.51 9.62
C VAL A 25 -5.77 12.37 10.36
N VAL A 26 -6.53 11.34 10.00
CA VAL A 26 -7.81 10.98 10.62
C VAL A 26 -7.99 9.48 10.54
N TYR A 27 -8.57 8.88 11.58
CA TYR A 27 -8.99 7.48 11.55
C TYR A 27 -10.36 7.38 10.89
N VAL A 28 -10.47 6.52 9.88
CA VAL A 28 -11.71 6.30 9.14
C VAL A 28 -11.96 4.81 9.03
N GLU A 29 -13.12 4.37 9.49
CA GLU A 29 -13.56 2.99 9.38
C GLU A 29 -13.89 2.66 7.91
N SER A 30 -13.45 1.51 7.41
CA SER A 30 -13.83 1.00 6.09
C SER A 30 -15.19 0.31 6.13
N ASP A 31 -16.01 0.52 5.10
CA ASP A 31 -17.28 -0.21 4.95
C ASP A 31 -17.06 -1.67 4.53
N LEU A 32 -15.89 -2.01 3.97
CA LEU A 32 -15.58 -3.34 3.45
C LEU A 32 -15.18 -4.34 4.54
N ASP A 33 -14.37 -3.93 5.52
CA ASP A 33 -13.86 -4.82 6.56
C ASP A 33 -14.04 -4.30 7.99
N GLN A 34 -14.73 -3.17 8.16
CA GLN A 34 -15.05 -2.57 9.47
C GLN A 34 -13.80 -2.25 10.31
N LYS A 35 -12.63 -2.09 9.67
CA LYS A 35 -11.38 -1.68 10.33
C LYS A 35 -11.14 -0.19 10.14
N ASN A 36 -10.48 0.42 11.13
CA ASN A 36 -10.04 1.81 11.05
C ASN A 36 -8.69 1.93 10.34
N TYR A 37 -8.62 2.84 9.38
CA TYR A 37 -7.42 3.18 8.63
C TYR A 37 -6.99 4.61 8.92
N ILE A 38 -5.68 4.85 8.96
CA ILE A 38 -5.11 6.20 9.07
C ILE A 38 -5.11 6.81 7.68
N ILE A 39 -5.92 7.85 7.49
CA ILE A 39 -6.15 8.55 6.22
C ILE A 39 -5.63 9.97 6.32
N ARG A 40 -5.04 10.49 5.24
CA ARG A 40 -4.65 11.89 5.17
C ARG A 40 -5.91 12.75 5.12
N ARG A 41 -6.03 13.68 6.07
CA ARG A 41 -7.22 14.53 6.22
C ARG A 41 -7.40 15.46 5.01
N GLY A 42 -6.34 16.17 4.62
CA GLY A 42 -6.43 17.26 3.64
C GLY A 42 -7.25 18.45 4.17
N LYS A 43 -7.18 19.61 3.49
CA LYS A 43 -7.81 20.85 4.00
C LYS A 43 -9.30 20.98 3.67
N SER A 44 -9.80 20.29 2.64
CA SER A 44 -11.14 20.51 2.07
C SER A 44 -11.86 19.24 1.63
N LYS A 45 -11.45 18.06 2.12
CA LYS A 45 -12.04 16.78 1.70
C LYS A 45 -13.29 16.45 2.51
N THR A 46 -14.29 15.90 1.83
CA THR A 46 -15.55 15.48 2.45
C THR A 46 -15.37 14.18 3.23
N PRO A 47 -16.23 13.90 4.24
CA PRO A 47 -16.23 12.60 4.92
C PRO A 47 -16.37 11.41 3.96
N GLN A 48 -17.16 11.55 2.90
CA GLN A 48 -17.35 10.53 1.88
C GLN A 48 -16.04 10.20 1.15
N TYR A 49 -15.28 11.21 0.75
CA TYR A 49 -14.01 11.03 0.07
C TYR A 49 -12.95 10.38 0.99
N LEU A 50 -12.93 10.76 2.27
CA LEU A 50 -12.08 10.12 3.27
C LEU A 50 -12.45 8.64 3.47
N LYS A 51 -13.76 8.33 3.46
CA LYS A 51 -14.28 6.96 3.50
C LYS A 51 -13.87 6.16 2.26
N GLU A 52 -13.94 6.74 1.06
CA GLU A 52 -13.45 6.10 -0.17
C GLU A 52 -11.97 5.71 -0.07
N SER A 53 -11.15 6.55 0.55
CA SER A 53 -9.72 6.25 0.74
C SER A 53 -9.50 5.11 1.74
N ALA A 54 -10.29 5.06 2.83
CA ALA A 54 -10.28 3.92 3.75
C ALA A 54 -10.73 2.63 3.07
N ASN A 55 -11.78 2.69 2.25
CA ASN A 55 -12.26 1.54 1.48
C ASN A 55 -11.20 1.04 0.48
N VAL A 56 -10.41 1.94 -0.13
CA VAL A 56 -9.30 1.54 -1.02
C VAL A 56 -8.16 0.87 -0.25
N LEU A 57 -7.75 1.37 0.92
CA LEU A 57 -6.76 0.66 1.76
C LEU A 57 -7.27 -0.69 2.23
N SER A 58 -8.56 -0.79 2.53
CA SER A 58 -9.22 -2.02 2.91
C SER A 58 -9.23 -3.04 1.78
N GLU A 59 -9.54 -2.61 0.55
CA GLU A 59 -9.45 -3.46 -0.64
C GLU A 59 -8.02 -3.97 -0.89
N ILE A 60 -7.02 -3.10 -0.75
CA ILE A 60 -5.60 -3.50 -0.80
C ILE A 60 -5.32 -4.56 0.28
N ASN A 61 -5.77 -4.33 1.51
CA ASN A 61 -5.54 -5.24 2.63
C ASN A 61 -6.13 -6.64 2.39
N VAL A 62 -7.35 -6.70 1.86
CA VAL A 62 -8.04 -7.95 1.48
C VAL A 62 -7.22 -8.69 0.42
N ARG A 63 -6.80 -7.99 -0.64
CA ARG A 63 -6.00 -8.58 -1.73
C ARG A 63 -4.66 -9.10 -1.24
N VAL A 64 -3.94 -8.34 -0.42
CA VAL A 64 -2.64 -8.76 0.11
C VAL A 64 -2.80 -9.92 1.09
N THR A 65 -3.81 -9.90 1.95
CA THR A 65 -4.07 -11.02 2.87
C THR A 65 -4.31 -12.32 2.10
N LYS A 66 -5.09 -12.25 1.00
CA LYS A 66 -5.31 -13.39 0.09
C LYS A 66 -4.00 -13.86 -0.55
N LEU A 67 -3.13 -12.94 -0.97
CA LEU A 67 -1.80 -13.27 -1.52
C LEU A 67 -0.92 -13.99 -0.50
N VAL A 68 -0.80 -13.45 0.71
CA VAL A 68 0.03 -14.03 1.77
C VAL A 68 -0.41 -15.46 2.08
N GLN A 69 -1.71 -15.67 2.27
CA GLN A 69 -2.28 -17.01 2.51
C GLN A 69 -2.01 -17.97 1.35
N HIS A 70 -2.17 -17.51 0.11
CA HIS A 70 -1.87 -18.30 -1.09
C HIS A 70 -0.40 -18.71 -1.15
N LEU A 71 0.53 -17.77 -0.93
CA LEU A 71 1.97 -18.02 -0.95
C LEU A 71 2.38 -19.02 0.13
N GLN A 72 1.89 -18.86 1.36
CA GLN A 72 2.16 -19.77 2.46
C GLN A 72 1.70 -21.20 2.13
N LYS A 73 0.50 -21.34 1.56
CA LYS A 73 -0.03 -22.65 1.17
C LYS A 73 0.78 -23.27 0.03
N LYS A 74 1.04 -22.51 -1.03
CA LYS A 74 1.69 -22.97 -2.27
C LYS A 74 3.16 -23.34 -2.06
N TYR A 75 3.88 -22.57 -1.27
CA TYR A 75 5.34 -22.69 -1.11
C TYR A 75 5.76 -23.21 0.27
N SER A 76 4.84 -23.83 1.02
CA SER A 76 5.10 -24.39 2.36
C SER A 76 6.31 -25.34 2.41
N ASN A 77 6.57 -26.09 1.34
CA ASN A 77 7.69 -27.04 1.25
C ASN A 77 8.84 -26.55 0.34
N ASP A 78 8.74 -25.35 -0.25
CA ASP A 78 9.76 -24.79 -1.14
C ASP A 78 10.78 -23.99 -0.33
N THR A 79 11.90 -24.61 0.04
CA THR A 79 12.98 -23.97 0.81
C THR A 79 13.66 -22.81 0.07
N SER A 80 13.46 -22.66 -1.24
CA SER A 80 13.96 -21.52 -2.01
C SER A 80 13.12 -20.26 -1.82
N LYS A 81 11.86 -20.37 -1.35
CA LYS A 81 10.94 -19.22 -1.19
C LYS A 81 10.36 -19.10 0.20
N ASN A 82 10.16 -20.20 0.91
CA ASN A 82 9.48 -20.20 2.20
C ASN A 82 10.21 -19.31 3.23
N TYR A 83 11.53 -19.16 3.13
CA TYR A 83 12.28 -18.31 4.07
C TYR A 83 11.81 -16.84 4.05
N TRP A 84 11.66 -16.21 2.87
CA TRP A 84 11.15 -14.84 2.78
C TRP A 84 9.62 -14.78 2.92
N ILE A 85 8.88 -15.83 2.53
CA ILE A 85 7.41 -15.88 2.71
C ILE A 85 7.03 -15.89 4.20
N LYS A 86 7.84 -16.52 5.06
CA LYS A 86 7.67 -16.45 6.51
C LYS A 86 7.81 -15.01 7.02
N HIS A 87 8.84 -14.30 6.57
CA HIS A 87 9.02 -12.87 6.89
C HIS A 87 7.83 -12.05 6.40
N LEU A 88 7.35 -12.29 5.18
CA LEU A 88 6.16 -11.61 4.65
C LEU A 88 4.94 -11.82 5.55
N SER A 89 4.63 -13.06 5.93
CA SER A 89 3.48 -13.35 6.80
C SER A 89 3.66 -12.83 8.23
N ASN A 90 4.89 -12.78 8.72
CA ASN A 90 5.17 -12.28 10.06
C ASN A 90 5.08 -10.76 10.11
N ASN A 91 5.59 -10.08 9.08
CA ASN A 91 5.65 -8.62 9.02
C ASN A 91 4.32 -8.01 8.58
N TYR A 92 3.60 -8.64 7.64
CA TYR A 92 2.33 -8.11 7.15
C TYR A 92 1.19 -8.40 8.13
N LYS A 93 0.85 -7.41 8.96
CA LYS A 93 -0.29 -7.44 9.90
C LYS A 93 -1.47 -6.63 9.37
N ALA A 94 -2.68 -6.91 9.86
CA ALA A 94 -3.91 -6.30 9.33
C ALA A 94 -3.98 -4.76 9.42
N ASN A 95 -3.17 -4.15 10.28
CA ASN A 95 -3.09 -2.71 10.56
C ASN A 95 -1.83 -2.03 9.97
N ILE A 96 -1.08 -2.72 9.11
CA ILE A 96 0.18 -2.22 8.51
C ILE A 96 -0.02 -1.05 7.54
N LEU A 97 -1.21 -0.92 6.96
CA LEU A 97 -1.48 0.03 5.88
C LEU A 97 -2.02 1.36 6.40
N SER A 98 -1.43 2.45 5.94
CA SER A 98 -1.93 3.80 6.15
C SER A 98 -1.70 4.68 4.90
N GLU A 99 -2.39 5.80 4.81
CA GLU A 99 -2.15 6.78 3.76
C GLU A 99 -0.90 7.62 4.08
N ALA A 100 -0.03 7.79 3.09
CA ALA A 100 1.17 8.61 3.19
C ALA A 100 0.85 10.11 3.29
N ALA A 101 1.63 10.82 4.11
CA ALA A 101 1.63 12.28 4.13
C ALA A 101 2.12 12.86 2.78
N ILE A 102 1.76 14.11 2.47
CA ILE A 102 2.30 14.81 1.29
C ILE A 102 3.73 15.23 1.61
N ASP A 103 4.69 14.43 1.16
CA ASP A 103 6.10 14.77 1.21
C ASP A 103 6.76 14.40 -0.11
N SER A 104 7.39 15.37 -0.76
CA SER A 104 8.10 15.17 -2.03
C SER A 104 9.09 14.00 -2.01
N ARG A 105 9.63 13.66 -0.83
CA ARG A 105 10.61 12.57 -0.61
C ARG A 105 9.99 11.18 -0.59
N TYR A 106 8.68 11.05 -0.34
CA TYR A 106 8.05 9.78 -0.01
C TYR A 106 6.90 9.43 -0.95
N THR A 107 7.04 8.36 -1.74
CA THR A 107 5.94 7.86 -2.58
C THR A 107 5.09 6.85 -1.79
N THR A 108 5.15 5.57 -2.11
CA THR A 108 4.85 4.50 -1.15
C THR A 108 6.14 4.12 -0.46
N PHE A 109 6.11 3.81 0.83
CA PHE A 109 7.32 3.39 1.52
C PHE A 109 7.00 2.51 2.73
N THR A 110 7.95 1.65 3.05
CA THR A 110 7.95 0.82 4.25
C THR A 110 8.83 1.45 5.34
N ILE A 111 8.34 1.56 6.58
CA ILE A 111 9.15 1.92 7.76
C ILE A 111 9.47 0.66 8.56
N ASP A 112 10.76 0.42 8.81
CA ASP A 112 11.28 -0.65 9.69
C ASP A 112 10.69 -2.05 9.47
N LYS A 113 10.26 -2.32 8.24
CA LYS A 113 9.56 -3.55 7.83
C LYS A 113 8.30 -3.85 8.66
N GLN A 114 7.62 -2.81 9.14
CA GLN A 114 6.47 -2.92 10.03
C GLN A 114 5.26 -2.12 9.58
N ASP A 115 5.47 -0.99 8.91
CA ASP A 115 4.42 -0.09 8.43
C ASP A 115 4.59 0.17 6.93
N ILE A 116 3.49 0.17 6.16
CA ILE A 116 3.46 0.55 4.75
C ILE A 116 2.57 1.78 4.61
N HIS A 117 3.19 2.90 4.22
CA HIS A 117 2.49 4.14 3.90
C HIS A 117 2.25 4.20 2.39
N VAL A 118 0.98 4.29 1.98
CA VAL A 118 0.57 4.29 0.58
C VAL A 118 0.23 5.69 0.10
N CYS A 119 0.86 6.13 -0.99
CA CYS A 119 0.45 7.35 -1.69
C CYS A 119 -0.83 7.09 -2.49
N LEU A 120 -1.97 7.12 -1.81
CA LEU A 120 -3.27 6.75 -2.37
C LEU A 120 -3.79 7.71 -3.44
N ARG A 121 -3.39 8.98 -3.37
CA ARG A 121 -3.98 10.07 -4.14
C ARG A 121 -2.90 10.84 -4.90
N SER A 122 -3.26 11.38 -6.06
CA SER A 122 -2.37 12.26 -6.83
C SER A 122 -1.97 13.49 -6.01
N ARG A 123 -0.82 14.07 -6.36
CA ARG A 123 -0.28 15.26 -5.69
C ARG A 123 -0.72 16.58 -6.32
N ASP A 124 -1.44 16.50 -7.44
CA ASP A 124 -2.05 17.66 -8.07
C ASP A 124 -3.26 18.16 -7.27
N GLN A 125 -3.85 19.27 -7.71
CA GLN A 125 -4.97 19.91 -7.03
C GLN A 125 -6.25 19.05 -6.97
N SER A 126 -6.40 18.05 -7.84
CA SER A 126 -7.53 17.12 -7.81
C SER A 126 -7.43 16.13 -6.67
N GLU A 127 -6.21 15.78 -6.25
CA GLU A 127 -5.92 14.67 -5.33
C GLU A 127 -6.71 13.41 -5.71
N LYS A 128 -6.73 13.05 -6.99
CA LYS A 128 -7.50 11.89 -7.44
C LYS A 128 -6.94 10.60 -6.83
N ILE A 129 -7.81 9.76 -6.27
CA ILE A 129 -7.41 8.42 -5.80
C ILE A 129 -6.94 7.59 -7.00
N TYR A 130 -5.76 6.99 -6.91
CA TYR A 130 -5.22 6.16 -7.99
C TYR A 130 -6.06 4.90 -8.21
N ASN A 131 -5.99 4.36 -9.43
CA ASN A 131 -6.64 3.10 -9.74
C ASN A 131 -6.05 1.96 -8.87
N ILE A 132 -6.92 1.07 -8.39
CA ILE A 132 -6.54 -0.06 -7.53
C ILE A 132 -5.45 -0.93 -8.14
N ASN A 133 -5.41 -1.11 -9.46
CA ASN A 133 -4.40 -1.91 -10.13
C ASN A 133 -3.00 -1.28 -10.02
N LEU A 134 -2.89 0.04 -10.21
CA LEU A 134 -1.65 0.77 -9.99
C LEU A 134 -1.21 0.68 -8.52
N LEU A 135 -2.16 0.89 -7.60
CA LEU A 135 -1.90 0.79 -6.16
C LEU A 135 -1.43 -0.62 -5.75
N MET A 136 -2.00 -1.66 -6.34
CA MET A 136 -1.54 -3.03 -6.11
C MET A 136 -0.10 -3.24 -6.62
N TYR A 137 0.27 -2.70 -7.78
CA TYR A 137 1.65 -2.81 -8.28
C TYR A 137 2.68 -2.20 -7.30
N VAL A 138 2.42 -0.98 -6.81
CA VAL A 138 3.33 -0.31 -5.86
C VAL A 138 3.30 -0.96 -4.48
N VAL A 139 2.16 -1.51 -4.04
CA VAL A 139 2.10 -2.27 -2.79
C VAL A 139 2.88 -3.58 -2.92
N LEU A 140 2.80 -4.29 -4.05
CA LEU A 140 3.61 -5.49 -4.29
C LEU A 140 5.12 -5.18 -4.27
N HIS A 141 5.53 -3.99 -4.71
CA HIS A 141 6.91 -3.52 -4.59
C HIS A 141 7.32 -3.35 -3.13
N GLU A 142 6.50 -2.69 -2.32
CA GLU A 142 6.76 -2.54 -0.89
C GLU A 142 6.74 -3.87 -0.13
N LEU A 143 5.85 -4.79 -0.49
CA LEU A 143 5.86 -6.14 0.08
C LEU A 143 7.18 -6.87 -0.22
N ALA A 144 7.78 -6.64 -1.39
CA ALA A 144 9.10 -7.18 -1.68
C ALA A 144 10.16 -6.60 -0.74
N HIS A 145 10.16 -5.28 -0.48
CA HIS A 145 11.03 -4.69 0.55
C HIS A 145 10.75 -5.23 1.95
N LEU A 146 9.48 -5.36 2.33
CA LEU A 146 9.01 -5.84 3.62
C LEU A 146 9.59 -7.22 3.97
N CYS A 147 9.68 -8.11 2.98
CA CYS A 147 10.15 -9.48 3.15
C CYS A 147 11.53 -9.79 2.55
N ASN A 148 12.28 -8.76 2.12
CA ASN A 148 13.62 -8.96 1.56
C ASN A 148 14.65 -9.26 2.67
N TYR A 149 14.89 -10.55 2.92
CA TYR A 149 15.91 -11.05 3.84
C TYR A 149 16.84 -11.98 3.08
N ASP A 150 18.04 -12.21 3.61
CA ASP A 150 18.88 -13.31 3.15
C ASP A 150 18.48 -14.65 3.83
N ARG A 151 19.22 -15.72 3.55
CA ARG A 151 18.97 -17.05 4.13
C ARG A 151 19.41 -17.17 5.60
N TYR A 152 20.06 -16.16 6.15
CA TYR A 152 20.55 -16.09 7.52
C TYR A 152 19.75 -15.08 8.37
N ASP A 153 18.56 -14.70 7.90
CA ASP A 153 17.64 -13.77 8.55
C ASP A 153 18.16 -12.32 8.68
N TYR A 154 19.12 -11.90 7.83
CA TYR A 154 19.53 -10.49 7.75
C TYR A 154 18.65 -9.71 6.77
N PRO A 155 18.14 -8.52 7.17
CA PRO A 155 17.35 -7.67 6.28
C PRO A 155 18.22 -7.07 5.17
N ILE A 156 17.78 -7.22 3.92
CA ILE A 156 18.43 -6.63 2.74
C ILE A 156 17.68 -5.37 2.32
N GLN A 157 18.42 -4.32 1.99
CA GLN A 157 17.89 -3.05 1.47
C GLN A 157 18.16 -2.92 -0.03
N GLY A 158 17.34 -2.12 -0.72
CA GLY A 158 17.48 -1.85 -2.15
C GLY A 158 16.93 -2.94 -3.07
N HIS A 159 17.24 -2.81 -4.36
CA HIS A 159 16.63 -3.56 -5.47
C HIS A 159 17.59 -4.59 -6.09
N GLY A 160 18.32 -5.32 -5.24
CA GLY A 160 19.23 -6.40 -5.65
C GLY A 160 18.53 -7.63 -6.26
N VAL A 161 19.28 -8.69 -6.54
CA VAL A 161 18.75 -9.90 -7.21
C VAL A 161 17.64 -10.55 -6.37
N GLU A 162 17.82 -10.61 -5.05
CA GLU A 162 16.85 -11.14 -4.09
C GLU A 162 15.53 -10.37 -4.15
N PHE A 163 15.61 -9.04 -4.15
CA PHE A 163 14.43 -8.18 -4.31
C PHE A 163 13.70 -8.47 -5.62
N VAL A 164 14.45 -8.52 -6.74
CA VAL A 164 13.88 -8.72 -8.07
C VAL A 164 13.16 -10.07 -8.16
N ASP A 165 13.74 -11.13 -7.58
CA ASP A 165 13.15 -12.47 -7.60
C ASP A 165 11.90 -12.57 -6.71
N ILE A 166 11.93 -11.95 -5.52
CA ILE A 166 10.76 -11.82 -4.65
C ILE A 166 9.66 -11.05 -5.39
N PHE A 167 9.97 -9.87 -5.92
CA PHE A 167 9.00 -9.00 -6.57
C PHE A 167 8.36 -9.65 -7.80
N LYS A 168 9.15 -10.33 -8.64
CA LYS A 168 8.64 -11.15 -9.76
C LYS A 168 7.67 -12.24 -9.30
N THR A 169 7.99 -12.90 -8.17
CA THR A 169 7.15 -13.95 -7.60
C THR A 169 5.84 -13.35 -7.10
N LEU A 170 5.89 -12.26 -6.33
CA LEU A 170 4.70 -11.56 -5.82
C LEU A 170 3.78 -11.12 -6.96
N VAL A 171 4.33 -10.47 -8.00
CA VAL A 171 3.56 -10.03 -9.17
C VAL A 171 2.94 -11.23 -9.89
N SER A 172 3.73 -12.27 -10.19
CA SER A 172 3.22 -13.45 -10.90
C SER A 172 2.07 -14.12 -10.15
N GLU A 173 2.22 -14.33 -8.83
CA GLU A 173 1.18 -14.97 -8.03
C GLU A 173 -0.04 -14.09 -7.82
N ALA A 174 0.13 -12.77 -7.70
CA ALA A 174 -0.96 -11.81 -7.63
C ALA A 174 -1.84 -11.85 -8.89
N VAL A 175 -1.21 -11.95 -10.07
CA VAL A 175 -1.95 -12.14 -11.34
C VAL A 175 -2.64 -13.50 -11.37
N ASN A 176 -1.94 -14.57 -11.01
CA ASN A 176 -2.49 -15.93 -11.05
C ASN A 176 -3.75 -16.10 -10.18
N ILE A 177 -3.84 -15.39 -9.05
CA ILE A 177 -5.01 -15.45 -8.14
C ILE A 177 -6.03 -14.33 -8.37
N GLY A 178 -5.84 -13.53 -9.42
CA GLY A 178 -6.77 -12.50 -9.88
C GLY A 178 -6.90 -11.29 -8.95
N ILE A 179 -5.85 -10.92 -8.21
CA ILE A 179 -5.85 -9.70 -7.36
C ILE A 179 -5.11 -8.53 -8.00
N TYR A 180 -4.38 -8.77 -9.08
CA TYR A 180 -3.65 -7.77 -9.86
C TYR A 180 -3.75 -8.12 -11.34
N GLU A 181 -4.04 -7.13 -12.18
CA GLU A 181 -4.04 -7.27 -13.63
C GLU A 181 -2.68 -6.80 -14.17
N TYR A 182 -2.00 -7.68 -14.90
CA TYR A 182 -0.66 -7.37 -15.37
C TYR A 182 -0.66 -6.15 -16.31
N THR A 183 0.12 -5.13 -15.97
CA THR A 183 0.39 -3.97 -16.82
C THR A 183 1.89 -3.92 -17.17
N ASP A 184 2.21 -3.79 -18.46
CA ASP A 184 3.58 -3.55 -18.93
C ASP A 184 3.88 -2.06 -18.89
N TYR A 185 4.34 -1.58 -17.73
CA TYR A 185 4.67 -0.17 -17.54
C TYR A 185 5.86 0.30 -18.39
N ALA A 186 6.67 -0.59 -18.97
CA ALA A 186 7.67 -0.17 -19.95
C ALA A 186 7.04 0.31 -21.26
N ARG A 187 5.88 -0.26 -21.64
CA ARG A 187 5.12 0.13 -22.84
C ARG A 187 4.04 1.17 -22.56
N ALA A 188 3.46 1.14 -21.37
CA ALA A 188 2.47 2.10 -20.90
C ALA A 188 2.91 2.74 -19.57
N PRO A 189 3.92 3.65 -19.60
CA PRO A 189 4.39 4.31 -18.39
C PRO A 189 3.27 5.06 -17.67
N GLN A 190 3.30 5.03 -16.34
CA GLN A 190 2.29 5.69 -15.52
C GLN A 190 2.94 6.56 -14.45
N GLU A 191 2.43 7.78 -14.30
CA GLU A 191 2.80 8.66 -13.20
C GLU A 191 2.22 8.13 -11.89
N TYR A 192 3.05 8.15 -10.86
CA TYR A 192 2.66 7.81 -9.51
C TYR A 192 3.42 8.68 -8.51
N CYS A 193 2.71 9.58 -7.83
CA CYS A 193 3.21 10.31 -6.68
C CYS A 193 4.50 11.14 -6.96
N GLY A 194 4.62 11.72 -8.14
CA GLY A 194 5.75 12.51 -8.60
C GLY A 194 6.88 11.72 -9.25
N ILE A 195 6.73 10.40 -9.43
CA ILE A 195 7.67 9.55 -10.18
C ILE A 195 6.97 8.90 -11.37
N MET A 196 7.78 8.45 -12.35
CA MET A 196 7.29 7.68 -13.49
C MET A 196 7.61 6.21 -13.30
N ILE A 197 6.57 5.38 -13.26
CA ILE A 197 6.69 3.93 -13.31
C ILE A 197 6.79 3.54 -14.80
N ASN A 198 7.97 3.11 -15.23
CA ASN A 198 8.29 2.88 -16.64
C ASN A 198 9.14 1.62 -16.89
N THR A 199 9.17 0.69 -15.94
CA THR A 199 9.98 -0.53 -16.01
C THR A 199 9.12 -1.80 -16.02
N ALA A 200 9.57 -2.81 -16.76
CA ALA A 200 8.98 -4.13 -16.77
C ALA A 200 9.66 -5.03 -15.73
N VAL A 201 8.85 -5.68 -14.89
CA VAL A 201 9.35 -6.55 -13.81
C VAL A 201 9.45 -8.01 -14.25
N LEU A 202 8.56 -8.44 -15.16
CA LEU A 202 8.48 -9.83 -15.62
C LEU A 202 9.26 -10.06 -16.92
N PRO A 203 9.78 -11.28 -17.16
CA PRO A 203 10.33 -11.66 -18.46
C PRO A 203 9.28 -11.61 -19.58
N GLN A 204 9.69 -11.31 -20.82
CA GLN A 204 8.80 -11.10 -21.96
C GLN A 204 7.84 -12.27 -22.25
N GLU A 205 8.27 -13.51 -22.03
CA GLU A 205 7.42 -14.70 -22.20
C GLU A 205 6.22 -14.70 -21.24
N LYS A 206 6.45 -14.35 -19.97
CA LYS A 206 5.38 -14.22 -18.97
C LYS A 206 4.48 -13.03 -19.28
N ILE A 207 5.04 -11.93 -19.76
CA ILE A 207 4.27 -10.76 -20.21
C ILE A 207 3.26 -11.18 -21.28
N ASN A 208 3.74 -11.86 -22.32
CA ASN A 208 2.89 -12.31 -23.42
C ASN A 208 1.77 -13.24 -22.92
N PHE A 209 2.12 -14.20 -22.06
CA PHE A 209 1.15 -15.12 -21.45
C PHE A 209 0.02 -14.38 -20.70
N TYR A 210 0.36 -13.40 -19.87
CA TYR A 210 -0.65 -12.65 -19.11
C TYR A 210 -1.49 -11.72 -19.99
N LEU A 211 -0.89 -11.05 -20.99
CA LEU A 211 -1.60 -10.21 -21.95
C LEU A 211 -2.51 -11.00 -22.91
N GLU A 212 -2.21 -12.28 -23.16
CA GLU A 212 -3.10 -13.17 -23.90
C GLU A 212 -4.28 -13.65 -23.07
N GLN A 213 -4.09 -13.85 -21.76
CA GLN A 213 -5.20 -14.22 -20.88
C GLN A 213 -6.20 -13.07 -20.69
N SER A 214 -5.73 -11.84 -20.49
CA SER A 214 -6.63 -10.69 -20.32
C SER A 214 -7.51 -10.46 -21.55
N ARG A 215 -6.94 -10.56 -22.75
CA ARG A 215 -7.67 -10.44 -24.03
C ARG A 215 -8.73 -11.53 -24.28
N LYS A 216 -8.69 -12.65 -23.55
CA LYS A 216 -9.70 -13.73 -23.66
C LYS A 216 -10.88 -13.54 -22.71
N LEU A 217 -10.80 -12.58 -21.79
CA LEU A 217 -11.84 -12.29 -20.79
C LEU A 217 -12.68 -11.06 -21.16
N GLU A 218 -12.31 -10.34 -22.23
CA GLU A 218 -13.06 -9.26 -22.89
C GLU A 218 -13.92 -9.80 -24.04
#